data_AF-S6HF92-F1
#
_entry.id   AF-S6HF92-F1
#
_cell.length_a   1.000
_cell.length_b   1.000
_cell.length_c   1.000
_cell.angle_alpha   90.00
_cell.angle_beta   90.00
_cell.angle_gamma   90.00
#
_symmetry.space_group_name_H-M   'P 1'
#
loop_
_entity.id
_entity.type
_entity.pdbx_description
1 polymer ?
#
loop_
_entity_poly.entity_id
_entity_poly.type
_entity_poly.pdbx_seq_one_letter_code
_entity_poly.pdbx_strand_id
1 'polypeptide(L)'
;MKQMRFEYSQAMKTDSALKFNQHIRDFKLQLKIAQQFPHSIERQKKALEGLEKVALAVTKVALPVSSDNLAQAKLDLHIIDDLRRQYHDKKVSLWQRFYEMFFGVDESNQEIILLP
;
A
#
# COMPACT_ATOMS: atom_id res chain seq x y z
N MET A 1 1.50 4.56 5.37
CA MET A 1 2.34 3.43 4.89
C MET A 1 2.41 2.23 5.84
N LYS A 2 3.08 2.29 7.00
CA LYS A 2 3.06 1.18 7.99
C LYS A 2 1.64 0.70 8.30
N GLN A 3 0.69 1.64 8.39
CA GLN A 3 -0.73 1.34 8.55
C GLN A 3 -1.33 0.59 7.35
N MET A 4 -1.09 1.04 6.11
CA MET A 4 -1.55 0.31 4.89
C MET A 4 -1.05 -1.14 4.89
N ARG A 5 0.22 -1.36 5.21
CA ARG A 5 0.77 -2.73 5.35
C ARG A 5 0.01 -3.52 6.41
N PHE A 6 -0.23 -2.91 7.57
CA PHE A 6 -0.94 -3.56 8.67
C PHE A 6 -2.35 -3.97 8.22
N GLU A 7 -3.14 -3.02 7.68
CA GLU A 7 -4.50 -3.28 7.24
C GLU A 7 -4.56 -4.37 6.17
N TYR A 8 -3.71 -4.30 5.14
CA TYR A 8 -3.61 -5.35 4.13
C TYR A 8 -3.30 -6.71 4.76
N SER A 9 -2.32 -6.77 5.66
CA SER A 9 -1.94 -8.02 6.30
C SER A 9 -3.06 -8.61 7.15
N GLN A 10 -3.85 -7.78 7.83
CA GLN A 10 -4.99 -8.24 8.62
C GLN A 10 -6.14 -8.70 7.72
N ALA A 11 -6.42 -7.99 6.63
CA ALA A 11 -7.41 -8.39 5.63
C ALA A 11 -7.08 -9.77 5.04
N MET A 12 -5.82 -10.02 4.70
CA MET A 12 -5.41 -11.31 4.13
C MET A 12 -5.48 -12.47 5.14
N LYS A 13 -5.23 -12.21 6.42
CA LYS A 13 -5.21 -13.23 7.48
C LYS A 13 -6.57 -13.55 8.08
N THR A 14 -7.57 -12.68 7.95
CA THR A 14 -8.85 -12.86 8.64
C THR A 14 -9.81 -13.75 7.85
N ASP A 15 -10.51 -14.66 8.52
CA ASP A 15 -11.57 -15.48 7.91
C ASP A 15 -12.97 -14.86 8.10
N SER A 16 -13.04 -13.66 8.67
CA SER A 16 -14.29 -12.92 8.84
C SER A 16 -14.46 -11.90 7.72
N ALA A 17 -15.52 -12.05 6.93
CA ALA A 17 -15.89 -11.09 5.90
C ALA A 17 -16.10 -9.68 6.49
N LEU A 18 -16.65 -9.57 7.70
CA LEU A 18 -16.80 -8.30 8.41
C LEU A 18 -15.45 -7.63 8.67
N LYS A 19 -14.49 -8.36 9.27
CA LYS A 19 -13.15 -7.84 9.56
C LYS A 19 -12.40 -7.51 8.27
N PHE A 20 -12.52 -8.36 7.25
CA PHE A 20 -11.94 -8.11 5.93
C PHE A 20 -12.42 -6.77 5.36
N ASN A 21 -13.73 -6.55 5.33
CA ASN A 21 -14.32 -5.31 4.83
C ASN A 21 -13.83 -4.09 5.61
N GLN A 22 -13.68 -4.20 6.93
CA GLN A 22 -13.15 -3.13 7.77
C GLN A 22 -11.70 -2.81 7.39
N HIS A 23 -10.82 -3.80 7.38
CA HIS A 23 -9.42 -3.61 7.01
C HIS A 23 -9.23 -3.07 5.59
N ILE A 24 -10.05 -3.48 4.61
CA ILE A 24 -9.96 -2.91 3.26
C ILE A 24 -10.47 -1.46 3.20
N ARG A 25 -11.47 -1.07 4.00
CA ARG A 25 -11.87 0.35 4.11
C ARG A 25 -10.76 1.18 4.72
N ASP A 26 -10.15 0.70 5.80
CA ASP A 26 -9.06 1.40 6.49
C ASP A 26 -7.82 1.48 5.58
N PHE A 27 -7.52 0.43 4.83
CA PHE A 27 -6.50 0.45 3.78
C PHE A 27 -6.77 1.54 2.74
N LYS A 28 -8.00 1.59 2.19
CA LYS A 28 -8.41 2.60 1.18
C LYS A 28 -8.27 4.02 1.72
N LEU A 29 -8.59 4.25 3.00
CA LEU A 29 -8.40 5.55 3.64
C LEU A 29 -6.91 5.93 3.70
N GLN A 30 -6.07 5.02 4.18
CA GLN A 30 -4.64 5.25 4.29
C GLN A 30 -3.96 5.44 2.93
N LEU A 31 -4.45 4.76 1.88
CA LEU A 31 -3.99 4.94 0.52
C LEU A 31 -4.27 6.35 -0.01
N LYS A 32 -5.48 6.89 0.24
CA LYS A 32 -5.82 8.27 -0.13
C LYS A 32 -4.91 9.29 0.56
N ILE A 33 -4.63 9.09 1.85
CA ILE A 33 -3.71 9.94 2.62
C ILE A 33 -2.30 9.89 1.99
N ALA A 34 -1.83 8.69 1.61
CA ALA A 34 -0.52 8.54 0.98
C ALA A 34 -0.44 9.24 -0.39
N GLN A 35 -1.51 9.22 -1.19
CA GLN A 35 -1.58 9.91 -2.49
C GLN A 35 -1.56 11.44 -2.38
N GLN A 36 -1.99 11.98 -1.24
CA GLN A 36 -2.03 13.43 -0.98
C GLN A 36 -0.74 13.95 -0.33
N PHE A 37 0.21 13.07 0.02
CA PHE A 37 1.42 13.48 0.70
C PHE A 37 2.31 14.31 -0.24
N PRO A 38 2.87 15.45 0.21
CA PRO A 38 3.74 16.25 -0.63
C PRO A 38 5.00 15.46 -1.01
N HIS A 39 5.27 15.39 -2.31
CA HIS A 39 6.43 14.71 -2.87
C HIS A 39 7.34 15.72 -3.57
N SER A 40 8.65 15.51 -3.53
CA SER A 40 9.59 16.26 -4.39
C SER A 40 9.30 15.95 -5.86
N ILE A 41 9.43 16.94 -6.76
CA ILE A 41 9.05 16.84 -8.19
C ILE A 41 9.60 15.58 -8.88
N GLU A 42 10.85 15.19 -8.62
CA GLU A 42 11.45 13.98 -9.21
C GLU A 42 10.83 12.65 -8.73
N ARG A 43 10.36 12.61 -7.48
CA ARG A 43 9.82 11.39 -6.84
C ARG A 43 8.31 11.28 -6.96
N GLN A 44 7.63 12.42 -7.16
CA GLN A 44 6.18 12.49 -7.24
C GLN A 44 5.60 11.58 -8.32
N LYS A 45 6.20 11.58 -9.53
CA LYS A 45 5.68 10.79 -10.65
C LYS A 45 5.72 9.28 -10.37
N LYS A 46 6.85 8.76 -9.90
CA LYS A 46 7.01 7.33 -9.58
C LYS A 46 6.18 6.93 -8.36
N ALA A 47 6.17 7.75 -7.30
CA ALA A 47 5.38 7.52 -6.10
C ALA A 47 3.88 7.42 -6.41
N LEU A 48 3.35 8.38 -7.16
CA LEU A 48 1.95 8.38 -7.56
C LEU A 48 1.61 7.19 -8.47
N GLU A 49 2.45 6.86 -9.44
CA GLU A 49 2.23 5.70 -10.30
C GLU A 49 2.14 4.38 -9.51
N GLY A 50 3.02 4.19 -8.52
CA GLY A 50 2.97 3.03 -7.62
C GLY A 50 1.69 2.99 -6.78
N LEU A 51 1.29 4.13 -6.22
CA LEU A 51 0.05 4.24 -5.44
C LEU A 51 -1.20 4.05 -6.30
N GLU A 52 -1.21 4.51 -7.55
CA GLU A 52 -2.30 4.28 -8.50
C GLU A 52 -2.45 2.80 -8.86
N LYS A 53 -1.34 2.08 -9.09
CA LYS A 53 -1.39 0.63 -9.31
C LYS A 53 -1.99 -0.12 -8.12
N VAL A 54 -1.63 0.29 -6.91
CA VAL A 54 -2.23 -0.24 -5.68
C VAL A 54 -3.71 0.13 -5.57
N ALA A 55 -4.10 1.35 -5.94
CA ALA A 55 -5.49 1.79 -5.96
C ALA A 55 -6.34 0.94 -6.91
N LEU A 56 -5.83 0.71 -8.13
CA LEU A 56 -6.48 -0.14 -9.15
C LEU A 56 -6.61 -1.59 -8.69
N ALA A 57 -5.62 -2.13 -7.98
CA ALA A 57 -5.71 -3.47 -7.41
C ALA A 57 -6.82 -3.57 -6.35
N VAL A 58 -6.95 -2.55 -5.50
CA VAL A 58 -7.91 -2.53 -4.40
C VAL A 58 -9.33 -2.17 -4.83
N THR A 59 -9.51 -1.49 -5.98
CA THR A 59 -10.84 -1.25 -6.56
C THR A 59 -11.43 -2.48 -7.24
N LYS A 60 -10.60 -3.46 -7.66
CA LYS A 60 -11.09 -4.75 -8.19
C LYS A 60 -11.83 -5.57 -7.13
N VAL A 61 -11.56 -5.32 -5.85
CA VAL A 61 -12.31 -5.92 -4.75
C VAL A 61 -13.64 -5.19 -4.61
N ALA A 62 -14.71 -5.84 -5.08
CA ALA A 62 -16.08 -5.38 -4.85
C ALA A 62 -16.41 -5.51 -3.34
N LEU A 63 -16.59 -4.37 -2.68
CA LEU A 63 -17.09 -4.32 -1.30
C LEU A 63 -18.61 -4.05 -1.30
N PRO A 64 -19.38 -4.60 -0.36
CA PRO A 64 -18.95 -5.48 0.72
C PRO A 64 -18.72 -6.92 0.23
N VAL A 65 -17.67 -7.54 0.76
CA VAL A 65 -17.40 -8.98 0.65
C VAL A 65 -18.26 -9.73 1.67
N SER A 66 -18.90 -10.81 1.25
CA SER A 66 -19.60 -11.77 2.10
C SER A 66 -18.67 -12.96 2.41
N SER A 67 -19.12 -13.89 3.25
CA SER A 67 -18.35 -15.11 3.53
C SER A 67 -18.13 -15.95 2.27
N ASP A 68 -19.10 -15.97 1.36
CA ASP A 68 -19.08 -16.81 0.15
C ASP A 68 -18.03 -16.36 -0.88
N ASN A 69 -17.75 -15.04 -0.95
CA ASN A 69 -16.80 -14.47 -1.89
C ASN A 69 -15.49 -14.00 -1.24
N LEU A 70 -15.29 -14.25 0.07
CA LEU A 70 -14.09 -13.85 0.81
C LEU A 70 -12.81 -14.46 0.21
N ALA A 71 -12.85 -15.74 -0.15
CA ALA A 71 -11.69 -16.41 -0.75
C ALA A 71 -11.30 -15.76 -2.08
N GLN A 72 -12.28 -15.46 -2.94
CA GLN A 72 -12.04 -14.78 -4.21
C GLN A 72 -11.51 -13.37 -4.01
N ALA A 73 -12.10 -12.60 -3.07
CA ALA A 73 -11.64 -11.26 -2.76
C ALA A 73 -10.18 -11.21 -2.26
N LYS A 74 -9.76 -12.20 -1.46
CA LYS A 74 -8.35 -12.35 -1.06
C LYS A 74 -7.45 -12.69 -2.25
N LEU A 75 -7.89 -13.55 -3.17
CA LEU A 75 -7.14 -13.86 -4.39
C LEU A 75 -6.97 -12.62 -5.27
N ASP A 76 -8.02 -11.83 -5.45
CA ASP A 76 -7.97 -10.59 -6.24
C ASP A 76 -7.01 -9.55 -5.63
N LEU A 77 -6.91 -9.51 -4.29
CA LEU A 77 -5.96 -8.65 -3.56
C LEU A 77 -4.51 -9.13 -3.65
N HIS A 78 -4.28 -10.41 -3.92
CA HIS A 78 -2.93 -10.98 -3.93
C HIS A 78 -2.04 -10.33 -5.01
N ILE A 79 -2.63 -9.70 -6.02
CA ILE A 79 -1.89 -8.90 -7.01
C ILE A 79 -1.09 -7.74 -6.38
N ILE A 80 -1.48 -7.25 -5.20
CA ILE A 80 -0.72 -6.24 -4.44
C ILE A 80 0.62 -6.82 -3.98
N ASP A 81 0.67 -8.11 -3.62
CA ASP A 81 1.91 -8.78 -3.28
C ASP A 81 2.82 -8.96 -4.51
N ASP A 82 2.25 -9.17 -5.69
CA ASP A 82 3.03 -9.26 -6.93
C ASP A 82 3.53 -7.89 -7.41
N LEU A 83 2.73 -6.83 -7.27
CA LEU A 83 3.19 -5.45 -7.45
C LEU A 83 4.38 -5.16 -6.54
N ARG A 84 4.38 -5.68 -5.31
CA ARG A 84 5.53 -5.57 -4.39
C ARG A 84 6.74 -6.41 -4.83
N ARG A 85 6.52 -7.59 -5.44
CA ARG A 85 7.59 -8.49 -5.91
C ARG A 85 8.31 -7.98 -7.16
N GLN A 86 7.61 -7.27 -8.05
CA GLN A 86 8.22 -6.70 -9.26
C GLN A 86 9.34 -5.69 -8.96
N TYR A 87 9.45 -5.19 -7.72
CA TYR A 87 10.47 -4.23 -7.29
C TYR A 87 11.54 -4.84 -6.35
N HIS A 88 11.73 -6.16 -6.38
CA HIS A 88 12.58 -6.90 -5.46
C HIS A 88 14.09 -6.81 -5.78
N ASP A 89 14.91 -6.57 -4.75
CA ASP A 89 16.29 -7.08 -4.68
C ASP A 89 16.54 -7.69 -3.28
N LYS A 90 17.29 -8.79 -3.24
CA LYS A 90 17.13 -9.93 -2.31
C LYS A 90 17.45 -9.72 -0.82
N LYS A 91 17.76 -8.51 -0.34
CA LYS A 91 18.42 -8.33 0.97
C LYS A 91 17.64 -7.59 2.06
N VAL A 92 16.49 -6.96 1.78
CA VAL A 92 15.76 -6.13 2.78
C VAL A 92 14.27 -6.44 2.76
N SER A 93 13.60 -6.25 3.91
CA SER A 93 12.15 -6.35 4.10
C SER A 93 11.39 -5.76 2.89
N LEU A 94 10.52 -6.57 2.27
CA LEU A 94 9.77 -6.23 1.05
C LEU A 94 9.05 -4.88 1.14
N TRP A 95 8.53 -4.58 2.32
CA TRP A 95 7.83 -3.32 2.57
C TRP A 95 8.80 -2.17 2.77
N GLN A 96 9.92 -2.40 3.44
CA GLN A 96 10.91 -1.36 3.69
C GLN A 96 11.56 -0.87 2.39
N ARG A 97 11.89 -1.78 1.46
CA ARG A 97 12.38 -1.41 0.12
C ARG A 97 11.33 -0.78 -0.78
N PHE A 98 10.10 -1.29 -0.76
CA PHE A 98 8.98 -0.61 -1.43
C PHE A 98 8.85 0.83 -0.92
N TYR A 99 9.00 1.05 0.39
CA TYR A 99 9.02 2.41 0.94
C TYR A 99 10.25 3.20 0.52
N GLU A 100 11.45 2.64 0.57
CA GLU A 100 12.68 3.34 0.17
C GLU A 100 12.67 3.74 -1.31
N MET A 101 12.11 2.89 -2.19
CA MET A 101 12.07 3.15 -3.63
C MET A 101 11.04 4.22 -4.03
N PHE A 102 9.90 4.27 -3.36
CA PHE A 102 8.84 5.25 -3.68
C PHE A 102 8.88 6.49 -2.77
N PHE A 103 9.46 6.38 -1.57
CA PHE A 103 9.42 7.39 -0.51
C PHE A 103 10.72 7.53 0.30
N GLY A 104 11.79 6.80 -0.05
CA GLY A 104 13.07 6.82 0.66
C GLY A 104 13.83 8.12 0.47
N VAL A 105 14.46 8.55 1.56
CA VAL A 105 15.32 9.73 1.64
C VAL A 105 16.58 9.47 0.82
N ASP A 106 16.90 10.42 -0.06
CA ASP A 106 18.19 10.44 -0.73
C ASP A 106 19.17 11.02 0.31
N GLU A 107 20.33 10.42 0.53
CA GLU A 107 21.32 10.91 1.51
C GLU A 107 21.83 12.33 1.17
N SER A 108 21.40 12.90 0.03
CA SER A 108 21.51 14.32 -0.32
C SER A 108 20.56 15.26 0.44
N ASN A 109 19.58 14.75 1.21
CA ASN A 109 18.64 15.58 1.95
C ASN A 109 19.16 15.89 3.36
N GLN A 110 20.36 16.47 3.43
CA GLN A 110 20.73 17.24 4.62
C GLN A 110 19.82 18.47 4.71
N GLU A 111 19.23 18.63 5.89
CA GLU A 111 18.53 19.82 6.36
C GLU A 111 17.18 20.13 5.68
N ILE A 112 16.16 19.32 6.01
CA ILE A 112 14.87 19.95 6.31
C ILE A 112 15.07 20.64 7.67
N ILE A 113 15.50 21.90 7.60
CA ILE A 113 15.48 22.84 8.72
C ILE A 113 14.08 22.76 9.33
N LEU A 114 14.02 22.27 10.56
CA LEU A 114 12.88 22.45 11.44
C LEU A 114 12.76 23.97 11.65
N LEU A 115 11.88 24.62 10.88
CA LEU A 115 11.45 25.97 11.22
C LEU A 115 10.55 25.88 12.46
N PRO A 116 10.73 26.82 13.41
CA PRO A 116 10.33 26.70 14.81
C PRO A 116 8.82 26.58 15.05
#